data_AF-A0A377FUZ8-F1
#
_entry.id   AF-A0A377FUZ8-F1
#
_cell.length_a   1.000
_cell.length_b   1.000
_cell.length_c   1.000
_cell.angle_alpha   90.00
_cell.angle_beta   90.00
_cell.angle_gamma   90.00
#
_symmetry.space_group_name_H-M   'P 1'
#
loop_
_entity.id
_entity.type
_entity.pdbx_description
1 polymer ?
#
loop_
_entity_poly.entity_id
_entity_poly.type
_entity_poly.pdbx_seq_one_letter_code
_entity_poly.pdbx_strand_id
1 'polypeptide(L)'
;MELEQCNESSCSLEETPIQVTYKPLELFYFVDISDPDGLHVMTLIKKLELEYGHLIRFRMVSTVPSCVGGCQEEVRLLTMIKAMELQGKRHAMRFLRHLHINDIFLNKTTHDADLWEIARSFSEYGLDIDELAADIQSNQLLSALAVDHQILKDWEIETLPALTFVTRDEALKIEGVYPYDVYQAVMAELLGYVPNRETDWDVEKVLGHYDASTITELAFILELEKPVIERELKKLSLQQRCRPVPGCSGQAWATKK
;
A
#
# COMPACT_ATOMS: atom_id res chain seq x y z
N MET A 1 19.00 60.32 -22.59
CA MET A 1 19.77 59.54 -21.61
C MET A 1 18.74 59.07 -20.63
N GLU A 2 18.38 57.81 -20.81
CA GLU A 2 17.29 57.09 -20.14
C GLU A 2 17.56 56.99 -18.65
N LEU A 3 16.50 57.00 -17.83
CA LEU A 3 16.45 56.27 -16.57
C LEU A 3 14.99 55.91 -16.29
N GLU A 4 14.81 54.63 -16.03
CA GLU A 4 13.58 53.84 -16.10
C GLU A 4 12.64 54.11 -14.92
N GLN A 5 11.33 54.02 -15.19
CA GLN A 5 10.29 53.92 -14.17
C GLN A 5 10.12 52.43 -13.80
N CYS A 6 10.63 52.03 -12.63
CA CYS A 6 10.21 50.78 -12.00
C CYS A 6 8.93 51.03 -11.20
N ASN A 7 7.82 50.46 -11.67
CA ASN A 7 6.60 50.32 -10.89
C ASN A 7 6.80 49.23 -9.83
N GLU A 8 6.82 49.61 -8.55
CA GLU A 8 6.74 48.67 -7.44
C GLU A 8 5.31 48.10 -7.34
N SER A 9 5.03 47.04 -8.11
CA SER A 9 3.95 46.13 -7.78
C SER A 9 4.42 45.25 -6.62
N SER A 10 4.08 45.66 -5.40
CA SER A 10 4.21 44.83 -4.20
C SER A 10 3.32 43.59 -4.38
N CYS A 11 3.97 42.49 -4.78
CA CYS A 11 3.39 41.15 -4.82
C CYS A 11 3.57 40.55 -3.42
N SER A 12 2.59 40.74 -2.55
CA SER A 12 2.51 40.01 -1.29
C SER A 12 2.08 38.57 -1.60
N LEU A 13 3.05 37.72 -1.91
CA LEU A 13 2.89 36.28 -1.81
C LEU A 13 2.80 35.96 -0.32
N GLU A 14 1.59 35.92 0.22
CA GLU A 14 1.33 35.26 1.49
C GLU A 14 1.65 33.77 1.29
N GLU A 15 2.86 33.37 1.68
CA GLU A 15 3.18 31.96 1.85
C GLU A 15 2.28 31.42 2.96
N THR A 16 1.24 30.68 2.58
CA THR A 16 0.48 29.88 3.55
C THR A 16 1.46 28.92 4.22
N PRO A 17 1.61 28.93 5.56
CA PRO A 17 2.54 28.03 6.22
C PRO A 17 2.17 26.59 5.86
N ILE A 18 3.15 25.80 5.43
CA ILE A 18 3.00 24.35 5.27
C ILE A 18 2.56 23.81 6.63
N GLN A 19 1.27 23.56 6.82
CA GLN A 19 0.76 22.94 8.03
C GLN A 19 1.29 21.51 8.05
N VAL A 20 2.35 21.29 8.84
CA VAL A 20 2.86 19.95 9.11
C VAL A 20 1.76 19.21 9.87
N THR A 21 1.03 18.34 9.17
CA THR A 21 0.01 17.49 9.78
C THR A 21 0.70 16.42 10.61
N TYR A 22 0.75 16.62 11.91
CA TYR A 22 1.26 15.61 12.84
C TYR A 22 0.25 14.48 12.97
N LYS A 23 0.65 13.28 12.53
CA LYS A 23 -0.14 12.06 12.73
C LYS A 23 0.25 11.44 14.09
N PRO A 24 -0.71 11.21 15.01
CA PRO A 24 -0.42 10.69 16.34
C PRO A 24 0.03 9.23 16.37
N LEU A 25 -0.27 8.46 15.32
CA LEU A 25 0.08 7.04 15.23
C LEU A 25 1.01 6.75 14.04
N GLU A 26 1.99 5.88 14.26
CA GLU A 26 2.64 5.12 13.20
C GLU A 26 2.19 3.66 13.28
N LEU A 27 1.79 3.07 12.16
CA LEU A 27 1.44 1.65 12.07
C LEU A 27 2.47 0.94 11.19
N PHE A 28 3.20 0.01 11.79
CA PHE A 28 4.07 -0.92 11.08
C PHE A 28 3.29 -2.20 10.82
N TYR A 29 3.23 -2.65 9.56
CA TYR A 29 2.65 -3.94 9.22
C TYR A 29 3.71 -4.80 8.55
N PHE A 30 3.99 -5.92 9.20
CA PHE A 30 4.97 -6.92 8.83
C PHE A 30 4.24 -8.00 8.06
N VAL A 31 4.65 -8.20 6.81
CA VAL A 31 4.03 -9.23 5.97
C VAL A 31 5.09 -10.10 5.32
N ASP A 32 4.75 -11.38 5.28
CA ASP A 32 5.39 -12.28 4.35
C ASP A 32 4.74 -12.09 2.97
N ILE A 33 5.55 -11.79 1.97
CA ILE A 33 5.06 -11.60 0.61
C ILE A 33 4.85 -12.91 -0.15
N SER A 34 5.30 -14.06 0.37
CA SER A 34 5.02 -15.37 -0.24
C SER A 34 3.76 -16.03 0.32
N ASP A 35 3.20 -15.48 1.41
CA ASP A 35 2.05 -16.04 2.11
C ASP A 35 0.72 -15.44 1.61
N PRO A 36 -0.25 -16.28 1.17
CA PRO A 36 -1.59 -15.82 0.82
C PRO A 36 -2.36 -15.14 1.96
N ASP A 37 -2.06 -15.42 3.24
CA ASP A 37 -2.72 -14.71 4.36
C ASP A 37 -2.35 -13.22 4.41
N GLY A 38 -1.25 -12.82 3.72
CA GLY A 38 -0.90 -11.43 3.46
C GLY A 38 -2.03 -10.63 2.78
N LEU A 39 -2.92 -11.28 2.03
CA LEU A 39 -4.10 -10.65 1.42
C LEU A 39 -5.05 -10.04 2.45
N HIS A 40 -5.37 -10.78 3.51
CA HIS A 40 -6.28 -10.29 4.55
C HIS A 40 -5.72 -9.04 5.20
N VAL A 41 -4.43 -9.02 5.47
CA VAL A 41 -3.77 -7.84 6.03
C VAL A 41 -3.72 -6.69 5.04
N MET A 42 -3.41 -6.91 3.76
CA MET A 42 -3.44 -5.83 2.77
C MET A 42 -4.83 -5.21 2.62
N THR A 43 -5.89 -6.01 2.66
CA THR A 43 -7.29 -5.51 2.63
C THR A 43 -7.62 -4.74 3.91
N LEU A 44 -7.19 -5.24 5.06
CA LEU A 44 -7.38 -4.60 6.35
C LEU A 44 -6.66 -3.26 6.44
N ILE A 45 -5.41 -3.19 5.97
CA ILE A 45 -4.61 -1.97 5.89
C ILE A 45 -5.30 -0.95 4.98
N LYS A 46 -5.82 -1.36 3.81
CA LYS A 46 -6.59 -0.44 2.96
C LYS A 46 -7.80 0.16 3.70
N LYS A 47 -8.54 -0.66 4.45
CA LYS A 47 -9.67 -0.15 5.23
C LYS A 47 -9.22 0.84 6.31
N LEU A 48 -8.16 0.51 7.07
CA LEU A 48 -7.57 1.42 8.07
C LEU A 48 -7.05 2.73 7.43
N GLU A 49 -6.43 2.66 6.27
CA GLU A 49 -5.95 3.82 5.52
C GLU A 49 -7.10 4.75 5.11
N LEU A 50 -8.20 4.20 4.62
CA LEU A 50 -9.38 4.98 4.22
C LEU A 50 -10.10 5.58 5.43
N GLU A 51 -10.28 4.82 6.51
CA GLU A 51 -11.04 5.27 7.68
C GLU A 51 -10.23 6.18 8.61
N TYR A 52 -8.93 5.92 8.77
CA TYR A 52 -8.08 6.54 9.79
C TYR A 52 -6.76 7.09 9.22
N GLY A 53 -6.65 7.21 7.90
CA GLY A 53 -5.47 7.76 7.23
C GLY A 53 -5.07 9.15 7.70
N HIS A 54 -6.00 9.95 8.20
CA HIS A 54 -5.71 11.25 8.79
C HIS A 54 -4.96 11.17 10.15
N LEU A 55 -5.01 10.02 10.85
CA LEU A 55 -4.36 9.80 12.15
C LEU A 55 -3.10 8.93 12.08
N ILE A 56 -2.98 8.10 11.03
CA ILE A 56 -1.99 7.03 10.97
C ILE A 56 -1.00 7.23 9.82
N ARG A 57 0.29 7.08 10.13
CA ARG A 57 1.33 6.89 9.12
C ARG A 57 1.60 5.38 8.97
N PHE A 58 1.36 4.85 7.79
CA PHE A 58 1.54 3.44 7.49
C PHE A 58 2.95 3.14 7.00
N ARG A 59 3.54 2.05 7.50
CA ARG A 59 4.85 1.55 7.09
C ARG A 59 4.77 0.04 6.88
N MET A 60 4.97 -0.37 5.65
CA MET A 60 5.18 -1.77 5.32
C MET A 60 6.58 -2.19 5.74
N VAL A 61 6.70 -3.39 6.28
CA VAL A 61 7.97 -4.12 6.37
C VAL A 61 7.72 -5.48 5.73
N SER A 62 8.28 -5.69 4.54
CA SER A 62 8.10 -6.93 3.78
C SER A 62 9.26 -7.88 4.04
N THR A 63 8.94 -9.15 4.25
CA THR A 63 9.94 -10.22 4.35
C THR A 63 9.50 -11.44 3.54
N VAL A 64 10.39 -12.41 3.40
CA VAL A 64 10.06 -13.79 3.07
C VAL A 64 10.56 -14.68 4.21
N PRO A 65 9.98 -15.85 4.48
CA PRO A 65 10.51 -16.75 5.48
C PRO A 65 11.94 -17.08 5.05
N SER A 66 12.87 -17.06 6.00
CA SER A 66 14.16 -17.67 5.76
C SER A 66 13.91 -19.17 5.65
N CYS A 67 13.57 -19.68 4.46
CA CYS A 67 13.49 -21.12 4.29
C CYS A 67 14.89 -21.64 4.62
N VAL A 68 14.97 -22.50 5.63
CA VAL A 68 16.12 -23.38 5.83
C VAL A 68 16.17 -24.26 4.58
N GLY A 69 16.82 -23.77 3.52
CA GLY A 69 16.75 -24.33 2.16
C GLY A 69 16.51 -23.36 1.00
N GLY A 70 16.34 -22.05 1.24
CA GLY A 70 16.41 -20.97 0.23
C GLY A 70 15.71 -21.22 -1.10
N CYS A 71 14.38 -21.04 -1.18
CA CYS A 71 13.71 -20.92 -2.47
C CYS A 71 14.12 -19.59 -3.12
N GLN A 72 14.89 -19.66 -4.22
CA GLN A 72 15.40 -18.48 -4.92
C GLN A 72 14.29 -17.58 -5.49
N GLU A 73 13.08 -18.11 -5.71
CA GLU A 73 11.95 -17.39 -6.33
C GLU A 73 11.34 -16.32 -5.41
N GLU A 74 11.11 -16.66 -4.14
CA GLU A 74 10.54 -15.72 -3.15
C GLU A 74 11.49 -14.54 -2.90
N VAL A 75 12.79 -14.82 -2.88
CA VAL A 75 13.84 -13.79 -2.78
C VAL A 75 13.79 -12.80 -3.95
N ARG A 76 13.50 -13.27 -5.17
CA ARG A 76 13.42 -12.39 -6.36
C ARG A 76 12.25 -11.42 -6.26
N LEU A 77 11.10 -11.91 -5.82
CA LEU A 77 9.93 -11.06 -5.67
C LEU A 77 10.15 -9.99 -4.59
N LEU A 78 10.75 -10.38 -3.45
CA LEU A 78 11.13 -9.43 -2.39
C LEU A 78 12.12 -8.38 -2.91
N THR A 79 13.12 -8.81 -3.66
CA THR A 79 14.12 -7.93 -4.29
C THR A 79 13.46 -6.92 -5.23
N MET A 80 12.54 -7.37 -6.09
CA MET A 80 11.79 -6.51 -7.00
C MET A 80 10.95 -5.48 -6.25
N ILE A 81 10.14 -5.92 -5.28
CA ILE A 81 9.30 -5.03 -4.46
C ILE A 81 10.16 -3.99 -3.74
N LYS A 82 11.26 -4.43 -3.14
CA LYS A 82 12.13 -3.56 -2.35
C LYS A 82 12.89 -2.57 -3.22
N ALA A 83 13.33 -2.96 -4.41
CA ALA A 83 13.93 -2.06 -5.39
C ALA A 83 12.92 -1.01 -5.88
N MET A 84 11.67 -1.40 -6.19
CA MET A 84 10.61 -0.44 -6.51
C MET A 84 10.31 0.52 -5.35
N GLU A 85 10.46 0.08 -4.10
CA GLU A 85 10.30 0.93 -2.92
C GLU A 85 11.36 2.05 -2.87
N LEU A 86 12.59 1.80 -3.35
CA LEU A 86 13.67 2.80 -3.40
C LEU A 86 13.31 4.01 -4.27
N GLN A 87 12.59 3.79 -5.36
CA GLN A 87 12.05 4.86 -6.22
C GLN A 87 10.77 5.48 -5.66
N GLY A 88 10.15 4.83 -4.67
CA GLY A 88 9.01 5.36 -3.93
C GLY A 88 8.02 4.27 -3.53
N LYS A 89 7.56 4.33 -2.27
CA LYS A 89 6.62 3.37 -1.67
C LYS A 89 5.36 3.12 -2.50
N ARG A 90 4.87 4.13 -3.24
CA ARG A 90 3.69 3.99 -4.10
C ARG A 90 3.93 3.01 -5.26
N HIS A 91 5.14 2.91 -5.80
CA HIS A 91 5.47 1.94 -6.85
C HIS A 91 5.38 0.52 -6.31
N ALA A 92 6.07 0.23 -5.20
CA ALA A 92 6.01 -1.07 -4.53
C ALA A 92 4.57 -1.47 -4.16
N MET A 93 3.79 -0.56 -3.57
CA MET A 93 2.40 -0.82 -3.18
C MET A 93 1.47 -1.08 -4.37
N ARG A 94 1.67 -0.39 -5.49
CA ARG A 94 0.92 -0.64 -6.73
C ARG A 94 1.28 -2.00 -7.35
N PHE A 95 2.57 -2.34 -7.35
CA PHE A 95 3.05 -3.62 -7.85
C PHE A 95 2.50 -4.79 -7.02
N LEU A 96 2.63 -4.73 -5.69
CA LEU A 96 2.02 -5.70 -4.77
C LEU A 96 0.51 -5.85 -4.98
N ARG A 97 -0.20 -4.74 -5.17
CA ARG A 97 -1.64 -4.77 -5.44
C ARG A 97 -1.96 -5.47 -6.76
N HIS A 98 -1.16 -5.25 -7.80
CA HIS A 98 -1.36 -5.92 -9.08
C HIS A 98 -1.10 -7.42 -8.96
N LEU A 99 -0.02 -7.82 -8.30
CA LEU A 99 0.28 -9.23 -8.03
C LEU A 99 -0.85 -9.90 -7.24
N HIS A 100 -1.37 -9.18 -6.24
CA HIS A 100 -2.46 -9.66 -5.40
C HIS A 100 -3.76 -9.83 -6.20
N ILE A 101 -4.20 -8.80 -6.95
CA ILE A 101 -5.44 -8.83 -7.73
C ILE A 101 -5.44 -9.92 -8.81
N ASN A 102 -4.27 -10.25 -9.36
CA ASN A 102 -4.13 -11.25 -10.42
C ASN A 102 -3.77 -12.64 -9.86
N ASP A 103 -3.85 -12.85 -8.54
CA ASP A 103 -3.52 -14.11 -7.86
C ASP A 103 -2.13 -14.66 -8.25
N ILE A 104 -1.18 -13.77 -8.57
CA ILE A 104 0.14 -14.15 -9.09
C ILE A 104 0.94 -14.91 -8.02
N PHE A 105 0.74 -14.59 -6.74
CA PHE A 105 1.33 -15.29 -5.61
C PHE A 105 0.88 -16.76 -5.50
N LEU A 106 -0.32 -17.10 -5.97
CA LEU A 106 -0.85 -18.46 -5.93
C LEU A 106 -0.38 -19.32 -7.12
N ASN A 107 0.11 -18.68 -8.18
CA ASN A 107 0.64 -19.34 -9.37
C ASN A 107 2.13 -19.67 -9.15
N LYS A 108 2.41 -20.93 -8.80
CA LYS A 108 3.75 -21.51 -8.51
C LYS A 108 4.77 -21.44 -9.66
N THR A 109 4.56 -20.63 -10.70
CA THR A 109 5.41 -20.54 -11.90
C THR A 109 5.56 -19.11 -12.38
N THR A 110 5.63 -18.12 -11.48
CA THR A 110 5.92 -16.74 -11.90
C THR A 110 7.39 -16.63 -12.25
N HIS A 111 7.70 -16.46 -13.54
CA HIS A 111 9.06 -16.32 -14.01
C HIS A 111 9.55 -14.87 -13.87
N ASP A 112 10.87 -14.68 -13.86
CA ASP A 112 11.48 -13.34 -13.78
C ASP A 112 10.99 -12.41 -14.91
N ALA A 113 10.82 -12.96 -16.11
CA ALA A 113 10.27 -12.23 -17.25
C ALA A 113 8.87 -11.66 -17.00
N ASP A 114 8.02 -12.40 -16.27
CA ASP A 114 6.65 -11.98 -15.94
C ASP A 114 6.68 -10.81 -14.95
N LEU A 115 7.53 -10.88 -13.91
CA LEU A 115 7.71 -9.79 -12.94
C LEU A 115 8.20 -8.50 -13.63
N TRP A 116 9.16 -8.63 -14.55
CA TRP A 116 9.66 -7.51 -15.33
C TRP A 116 8.62 -6.94 -16.30
N GLU A 117 7.76 -7.77 -16.88
CA GLU A 117 6.65 -7.30 -17.73
C GLU A 117 5.63 -6.51 -16.93
N ILE A 118 5.27 -7.00 -15.75
CA ILE A 118 4.40 -6.29 -14.81
C ILE A 118 5.05 -4.99 -14.37
N ALA A 119 6.33 -5.00 -13.98
CA ALA A 119 7.06 -3.79 -13.59
C ALA A 119 7.07 -2.76 -14.72
N ARG A 120 7.31 -3.17 -15.98
CA ARG A 120 7.27 -2.30 -17.16
C ARG A 120 5.92 -1.60 -17.33
N SER A 121 4.80 -2.25 -16.98
CA SER A 121 3.47 -1.62 -17.02
C SER A 121 3.35 -0.42 -16.07
N PHE A 122 4.20 -0.32 -15.05
CA PHE A 122 4.22 0.80 -14.10
C PHE A 122 5.02 2.02 -14.57
N SER A 123 5.69 1.95 -15.72
CA SER A 123 6.38 3.11 -16.33
C SER A 123 5.42 4.28 -16.59
N GLU A 124 4.16 4.00 -16.95
CA GLU A 124 3.12 5.03 -17.13
C GLU A 124 2.75 5.76 -15.81
N TYR A 125 3.15 5.20 -14.67
CA TYR A 125 2.99 5.79 -13.33
C TYR A 125 4.29 6.43 -12.80
N GLY A 126 5.31 6.56 -13.64
CA GLY A 126 6.58 7.23 -13.31
C GLY A 126 7.67 6.32 -12.76
N LEU A 127 7.52 4.99 -12.84
CA LEU A 127 8.60 4.06 -12.50
C LEU A 127 9.70 4.11 -13.56
N ASP A 128 10.95 4.33 -13.14
CA ASP A 128 12.11 4.26 -14.02
C ASP A 128 12.62 2.81 -14.08
N ILE A 129 12.44 2.17 -15.23
CA ILE A 129 12.79 0.77 -15.45
C ILE A 129 14.31 0.56 -15.51
N ASP A 130 15.05 1.54 -16.01
CA ASP A 130 16.50 1.45 -16.10
C ASP A 130 17.12 1.61 -14.71
N GLU A 131 16.63 2.57 -13.93
CA GLU A 131 17.03 2.72 -12.52
C GLU A 131 16.60 1.50 -11.70
N LEU A 132 15.45 0.89 -11.97
CA LEU A 132 15.00 -0.31 -11.27
C LEU A 132 15.96 -1.48 -11.50
N ALA A 133 16.47 -1.62 -12.73
CA ALA A 133 17.46 -2.64 -13.07
C ALA A 133 18.79 -2.42 -12.35
N ALA A 134 19.20 -1.16 -12.16
CA ALA A 134 20.37 -0.81 -11.36
C ALA A 134 20.13 -1.06 -9.86
N ASP A 135 18.99 -0.63 -9.33
CA ASP A 135 18.59 -0.75 -7.92
C ASP A 135 18.57 -2.20 -7.44
N ILE A 136 18.06 -3.13 -8.28
CA ILE A 136 18.00 -4.57 -7.98
C ILE A 136 19.37 -5.17 -7.63
N GLN A 137 20.45 -4.56 -8.12
CA GLN A 137 21.83 -5.03 -7.90
C GLN A 137 22.62 -4.12 -6.95
N SER A 138 21.97 -3.13 -6.34
CA SER A 138 22.63 -2.09 -5.56
C SER A 138 22.93 -2.51 -4.12
N ASN A 139 23.98 -1.91 -3.54
CA ASN A 139 24.23 -2.03 -2.10
C ASN A 139 23.15 -1.33 -1.25
N GLN A 140 22.45 -0.36 -1.84
CA GLN A 140 21.34 0.33 -1.19
C GLN A 140 20.18 -0.63 -0.95
N LEU A 141 19.85 -1.48 -1.92
CA LEU A 141 18.87 -2.54 -1.77
C LEU A 141 19.25 -3.52 -0.66
N LEU A 142 20.50 -4.02 -0.68
CA LEU A 142 20.98 -4.94 0.36
C LEU A 142 20.89 -4.32 1.75
N SER A 143 21.23 -3.04 1.87
CA SER A 143 21.11 -2.29 3.12
C SER A 143 19.65 -2.15 3.55
N ALA A 144 18.74 -1.86 2.62
CA ALA A 144 17.32 -1.71 2.90
C ALA A 144 16.68 -3.03 3.34
N LEU A 145 17.03 -4.15 2.72
CA LEU A 145 16.60 -5.49 3.14
C LEU A 145 17.18 -5.88 4.52
N ALA A 146 18.45 -5.55 4.78
CA ALA A 146 19.07 -5.81 6.07
C ALA A 146 18.39 -4.99 7.20
N VAL A 147 18.01 -3.74 6.92
CA VAL A 147 17.24 -2.91 7.85
C VAL A 147 15.88 -3.52 8.14
N ASP A 148 15.12 -3.93 7.12
CA ASP A 148 13.83 -4.60 7.32
C ASP A 148 13.98 -5.84 8.20
N HIS A 149 14.94 -6.72 7.88
CA HIS A 149 15.23 -7.93 8.66
C HIS A 149 15.62 -7.62 10.10
N GLN A 150 16.40 -6.56 10.32
CA GLN A 150 16.81 -6.14 11.65
C GLN A 150 15.61 -5.61 12.45
N ILE A 151 14.69 -4.87 11.82
CA ILE A 151 13.46 -4.41 12.49
C ILE A 151 12.63 -5.60 12.97
N LEU A 152 12.45 -6.66 12.16
CA LEU A 152 11.73 -7.85 12.60
C LEU A 152 12.35 -8.47 13.87
N LYS A 153 13.68 -8.52 13.95
CA LYS A 153 14.39 -9.04 15.12
C LYS A 153 14.27 -8.13 16.32
N ASP A 154 14.50 -6.83 16.15
CA ASP A 154 14.49 -5.84 17.22
C ASP A 154 13.09 -5.71 17.84
N TRP A 155 12.05 -5.94 17.03
CA TRP A 155 10.64 -5.86 17.45
C TRP A 155 10.07 -7.23 17.87
N GLU A 156 10.96 -8.23 17.92
CA GLU A 156 10.67 -9.60 18.36
C GLU A 156 9.44 -10.17 17.65
N ILE A 157 9.32 -9.96 16.34
CA ILE A 157 8.20 -10.48 15.54
C ILE A 157 8.33 -12.00 15.43
N GLU A 158 7.46 -12.74 16.10
CA GLU A 158 7.53 -14.21 16.13
C GLU A 158 6.70 -14.83 15.02
N THR A 159 5.54 -14.24 14.71
CA THR A 159 4.62 -14.72 13.69
C THR A 159 4.21 -13.62 12.72
N LEU A 160 3.98 -14.02 11.47
CA LEU A 160 3.50 -13.15 10.40
C LEU A 160 2.10 -13.59 9.97
N PRO A 161 1.25 -12.66 9.53
CA PRO A 161 1.50 -11.22 9.52
C PRO A 161 1.40 -10.59 10.94
N ALA A 162 2.06 -9.46 11.15
CA ALA A 162 2.00 -8.72 12.43
C ALA A 162 1.79 -7.23 12.21
N LEU A 163 1.07 -6.58 13.13
CA LEU A 163 0.81 -5.14 13.12
C LEU A 163 1.28 -4.55 14.45
N THR A 164 2.04 -3.46 14.39
CA THR A 164 2.48 -2.72 15.59
C THR A 164 2.08 -1.26 15.47
N PHE A 165 1.20 -0.82 16.36
CA PHE A 165 0.76 0.56 16.49
C PHE A 165 1.69 1.28 17.46
N VAL A 166 2.19 2.45 17.07
CA VAL A 166 3.22 3.18 17.80
C VAL A 166 2.78 4.62 17.99
N THR A 167 2.84 5.10 19.23
CA THR A 167 2.72 6.50 19.63
C THR A 167 4.09 7.04 20.04
N ARG A 168 4.15 8.23 20.67
CA ARG A 168 5.42 8.74 21.23
C ARG A 168 5.91 7.94 22.42
N ASP A 169 4.97 7.41 23.21
CA ASP A 169 5.24 6.89 24.55
C ASP A 169 5.06 5.37 24.62
N GLU A 170 4.17 4.82 23.79
CA GLU A 170 3.75 3.42 23.86
C GLU A 170 3.65 2.77 22.47
N ALA A 171 3.82 1.45 22.44
CA ALA A 171 3.59 0.62 21.26
C ALA A 171 2.81 -0.64 21.63
N LEU A 172 1.82 -1.01 20.82
CA LEU A 172 1.07 -2.26 20.95
C LEU A 172 1.21 -3.11 19.69
N LYS A 173 1.57 -4.37 19.88
CA LYS A 173 1.79 -5.37 18.83
C LYS A 173 0.64 -6.39 18.81
N ILE A 174 0.19 -6.72 17.61
CA ILE A 174 -0.79 -7.75 17.29
C ILE A 174 -0.12 -8.70 16.31
N GLU A 175 0.05 -9.98 16.66
CA GLU A 175 0.56 -10.99 15.74
C GLU A 175 -0.55 -11.97 15.31
N GLY A 176 -0.72 -12.11 14.00
CA GLY A 176 -1.82 -12.82 13.36
C GLY A 176 -2.92 -11.89 12.80
N VAL A 177 -3.91 -12.52 12.17
CA VAL A 177 -5.09 -11.85 11.60
C VAL A 177 -6.26 -11.93 12.58
N TYR A 178 -6.83 -10.77 12.92
CA TYR A 178 -7.97 -10.65 13.83
C TYR A 178 -9.15 -9.95 13.16
N PRO A 179 -10.35 -9.98 13.77
CA PRO A 179 -11.46 -9.14 13.35
C PRO A 179 -11.10 -7.64 13.40
N TYR A 180 -11.74 -6.85 12.53
CA TYR A 180 -11.39 -5.43 12.32
C TYR A 180 -11.51 -4.56 13.60
N ASP A 181 -12.48 -4.88 14.45
CA ASP A 181 -12.75 -4.18 15.71
C ASP A 181 -11.61 -4.31 16.73
N VAL A 182 -10.82 -5.38 16.67
CA VAL A 182 -9.62 -5.55 17.51
C VAL A 182 -8.60 -4.44 17.21
N TYR A 183 -8.38 -4.11 15.94
CA TYR A 183 -7.46 -3.04 15.54
C TYR A 183 -8.02 -1.66 15.93
N GLN A 184 -9.34 -1.47 15.85
CA GLN A 184 -9.99 -0.25 16.35
C GLN A 184 -9.83 -0.08 17.86
N ALA A 185 -9.95 -1.17 18.63
CA ALA A 185 -9.76 -1.17 20.08
C ALA A 185 -8.33 -0.80 20.45
N VAL A 186 -7.32 -1.39 19.80
CA VAL A 186 -5.90 -1.07 20.04
C VAL A 186 -5.58 0.39 19.72
N MET A 187 -6.13 0.93 18.62
CA MET A 187 -5.97 2.37 18.33
C MET A 187 -6.61 3.24 19.40
N ALA A 188 -7.82 2.89 19.86
CA ALA A 188 -8.52 3.66 20.88
C ALA A 188 -7.80 3.63 22.23
N GLU A 189 -7.20 2.49 22.58
CA GLU A 189 -6.37 2.31 23.77
C GLU A 189 -5.15 3.23 23.73
N LEU A 190 -4.35 3.15 22.66
CA LEU A 190 -3.14 3.97 22.50
C LEU A 190 -3.42 5.48 22.41
N LEU A 191 -4.56 5.86 21.83
CA LEU A 191 -4.96 7.26 21.73
C LEU A 191 -5.58 7.81 23.02
N GLY A 192 -6.08 6.94 23.90
CA GLY A 192 -6.88 7.33 25.07
C GLY A 192 -8.28 7.85 24.74
N TYR A 193 -8.73 7.72 23.50
CA TYR A 193 -10.08 8.08 23.03
C TYR A 193 -10.45 7.25 21.80
N VAL A 194 -11.75 7.13 21.52
CA VAL A 194 -12.22 6.45 20.30
C VAL A 194 -12.08 7.39 19.11
N PRO A 195 -11.20 7.09 18.12
CA PRO A 195 -11.02 7.96 16.96
C PRO A 195 -12.23 7.94 16.03
N ASN A 196 -12.52 9.08 15.42
CA ASN A 196 -13.55 9.18 14.40
C ASN A 196 -13.05 8.53 13.09
N ARG A 197 -13.87 7.65 12.52
CA ARG A 197 -13.61 7.08 11.18
C ARG A 197 -14.18 7.97 10.08
N GLU A 198 -13.45 8.07 8.97
CA GLU A 198 -13.97 8.62 7.72
C GLU A 198 -14.90 7.61 7.05
N THR A 199 -16.13 8.02 6.73
CA THR A 199 -17.16 7.15 6.16
C THR A 199 -17.65 7.60 4.79
N ASP A 200 -17.11 8.69 4.24
CA ASP A 200 -17.53 9.24 2.94
C ASP A 200 -16.85 8.51 1.77
N TRP A 201 -16.89 7.17 1.80
CA TRP A 201 -16.32 6.28 0.81
C TRP A 201 -17.41 5.54 0.05
N ASP A 202 -17.29 5.52 -1.27
CA ASP A 202 -18.10 4.70 -2.16
C ASP A 202 -17.18 3.90 -3.09
N VAL A 203 -17.76 3.00 -3.89
CA VAL A 203 -16.98 2.14 -4.81
C VAL A 203 -16.05 2.94 -5.70
N GLU A 204 -16.52 4.09 -6.20
CA GLU A 204 -15.74 4.89 -7.11
C GLU A 204 -14.60 5.62 -6.41
N LYS A 205 -14.86 6.21 -5.24
CA LYS A 205 -13.82 6.88 -4.44
C LYS A 205 -12.73 5.90 -4.03
N VAL A 206 -13.09 4.67 -3.65
CA VAL A 206 -12.12 3.62 -3.31
C VAL A 206 -11.30 3.23 -4.53
N LEU A 207 -11.93 3.02 -5.70
CA LEU A 207 -11.20 2.77 -6.95
C LEU A 207 -10.30 3.95 -7.33
N GLY A 208 -10.77 5.19 -7.20
CA GLY A 208 -10.01 6.41 -7.44
C GLY A 208 -8.78 6.54 -6.55
N HIS A 209 -8.89 6.08 -5.30
CA HIS A 209 -7.77 6.10 -4.35
C HIS A 209 -6.73 5.00 -4.63
N TYR A 210 -7.19 3.80 -5.00
CA TYR A 210 -6.32 2.62 -5.15
C TYR A 210 -6.06 2.19 -6.60
N ASP A 211 -6.50 2.92 -7.61
CA ASP A 211 -6.44 2.58 -9.04
C ASP A 211 -7.22 1.29 -9.42
N ALA A 212 -7.25 0.26 -8.57
CA ALA A 212 -7.94 -1.01 -8.74
C ALA A 212 -8.25 -1.70 -7.38
N SER A 213 -9.30 -2.51 -7.34
CA SER A 213 -9.67 -3.36 -6.19
C SER A 213 -10.49 -4.58 -6.61
N THR A 214 -10.49 -5.62 -5.77
CA THR A 214 -11.38 -6.77 -5.95
C THR A 214 -12.77 -6.50 -5.39
N ILE A 215 -13.79 -7.25 -5.84
CA ILE A 215 -15.15 -7.20 -5.28
C ILE A 215 -15.12 -7.57 -3.79
N THR A 216 -14.28 -8.54 -3.41
CA THR A 216 -14.14 -8.97 -2.01
C THR A 216 -13.54 -7.86 -1.14
N GLU A 217 -12.51 -7.16 -1.64
CA GLU A 217 -11.93 -6.00 -0.94
C GLU A 217 -12.95 -4.88 -0.78
N LEU A 218 -13.64 -4.51 -1.85
CA LEU A 218 -14.66 -3.46 -1.82
C LEU A 218 -15.82 -3.79 -0.87
N ALA A 219 -16.28 -5.03 -0.87
CA ALA A 219 -17.33 -5.50 0.04
C ALA A 219 -16.88 -5.39 1.52
N PHE A 220 -15.64 -5.76 1.82
CA PHE A 220 -15.09 -5.65 3.16
C PHE A 220 -14.87 -4.20 3.61
N ILE A 221 -14.27 -3.38 2.74
CA ILE A 221 -13.95 -1.97 3.01
C ILE A 221 -15.23 -1.17 3.24
N LEU A 222 -16.22 -1.32 2.36
CA LEU A 222 -17.45 -0.53 2.38
C LEU A 222 -18.54 -1.14 3.29
N GLU A 223 -18.29 -2.32 3.86
CA GLU A 223 -19.28 -3.07 4.67
C GLU A 223 -20.58 -3.33 3.89
N LEU A 224 -20.45 -3.64 2.58
CA LEU A 224 -21.56 -3.91 1.67
C LEU A 224 -21.51 -5.35 1.16
N GLU A 225 -22.68 -5.92 0.86
CA GLU A 225 -22.74 -7.25 0.25
C GLU A 225 -22.18 -7.23 -1.19
N LYS A 226 -21.49 -8.31 -1.59
CA LYS A 226 -20.90 -8.44 -2.94
C LYS A 226 -21.89 -8.13 -4.08
N PRO A 227 -23.17 -8.56 -4.05
CA PRO A 227 -24.13 -8.21 -5.10
C PRO A 227 -24.40 -6.70 -5.23
N VAL A 228 -24.29 -5.94 -4.15
CA VAL A 228 -24.42 -4.47 -4.17
C VAL A 228 -23.21 -3.85 -4.86
N ILE A 229 -22.01 -4.30 -4.49
CA ILE A 229 -20.75 -3.88 -5.12
C ILE A 229 -20.75 -4.17 -6.62
N GLU A 230 -21.14 -5.38 -7.02
CA GLU A 230 -21.22 -5.78 -8.44
C GLU A 230 -22.16 -4.89 -9.26
N ARG A 231 -23.32 -4.51 -8.69
CA ARG A 231 -24.27 -3.63 -9.37
C ARG A 231 -23.69 -2.24 -9.56
N GLU A 232 -23.03 -1.69 -8.54
CA GLU A 232 -22.42 -0.35 -8.63
C GLU A 232 -21.25 -0.34 -9.62
N LEU A 233 -20.39 -1.37 -9.62
CA LEU A 233 -19.31 -1.52 -10.59
C LEU A 233 -19.83 -1.61 -12.04
N LYS A 234 -20.89 -2.38 -12.28
CA LYS A 234 -21.54 -2.46 -13.60
C LYS A 234 -22.10 -1.09 -14.03
N LYS A 235 -22.74 -0.36 -13.12
CA LYS A 235 -23.25 0.99 -13.36
C LYS A 235 -22.12 1.97 -13.72
N LEU A 236 -21.04 2.01 -12.92
CA LEU A 236 -19.86 2.83 -13.18
C LEU A 236 -19.18 2.47 -14.51
N SER A 237 -19.18 1.18 -14.86
CA SER A 237 -18.61 0.71 -16.13
C SER A 237 -19.42 1.15 -17.35
N LEU A 238 -20.76 1.13 -17.26
CA LEU A 238 -21.63 1.70 -18.30
C LEU A 238 -21.36 3.21 -18.49
N GLN A 239 -21.02 3.91 -17.41
CA GLN A 239 -20.61 5.31 -17.43
C GLN A 239 -19.15 5.54 -17.85
N GLN A 240 -18.41 4.47 -18.23
CA GLN A 240 -16.99 4.51 -18.61
C GLN A 240 -16.04 4.99 -17.50
N ARG A 241 -16.42 4.84 -16.23
CA ARG A 241 -15.63 5.29 -15.07
C ARG A 241 -14.71 4.21 -14.53
N CYS A 242 -15.07 2.94 -14.73
CA CYS A 242 -14.23 1.79 -14.39
C CYS A 242 -14.36 0.67 -15.42
N ARG A 243 -13.44 -0.30 -15.37
CA ARG A 243 -13.43 -1.49 -16.23
C ARG A 243 -12.99 -2.72 -15.45
N PRO A 244 -13.42 -3.93 -15.83
CA PRO A 244 -12.85 -5.16 -15.30
C PRO A 244 -11.35 -5.21 -15.57
N VAL A 245 -10.58 -5.71 -14.61
CA VAL A 245 -9.16 -6.02 -14.81
C VAL A 245 -9.08 -7.29 -15.68
N PRO A 246 -8.35 -7.27 -16.82
CA PRO A 246 -8.17 -8.46 -17.65
C PRO A 246 -7.52 -9.60 -16.86
N GLY A 247 -7.94 -10.84 -17.08
CA GLY A 247 -7.35 -12.02 -16.41
C GLY A 247 -7.94 -12.36 -15.03
N CYS A 248 -8.62 -11.43 -14.35
CA CYS A 248 -9.15 -11.64 -13.00
C CYS A 248 -10.56 -12.27 -12.93
N SER A 249 -11.04 -12.94 -13.99
CA SER A 249 -12.39 -13.55 -14.03
C SER A 249 -13.55 -12.60 -13.61
N GLY A 250 -13.40 -11.29 -13.82
CA GLY A 250 -14.37 -10.27 -13.40
C GLY A 250 -14.43 -9.98 -11.89
N GLN A 251 -13.52 -10.56 -11.09
CA GLN A 251 -13.42 -10.37 -9.64
C GLN A 251 -12.75 -9.06 -9.26
N ALA A 252 -12.07 -8.38 -10.20
CA ALA A 252 -11.37 -7.13 -9.95
C ALA A 252 -11.67 -6.08 -11.02
N TRP A 253 -11.62 -4.83 -10.59
CA TRP A 253 -12.00 -3.67 -11.37
C TRP A 253 -10.98 -2.55 -11.15
N ALA A 254 -10.71 -1.78 -12.21
CA ALA A 254 -9.79 -0.66 -12.21
C ALA A 254 -10.48 0.61 -12.70
N THR A 255 -10.03 1.76 -12.20
CA THR A 255 -10.43 3.07 -12.73
C THR A 255 -10.08 3.17 -14.20
N LYS A 256 -10.95 3.81 -14.97
CA LYS A 256 -10.62 4.20 -16.33
C LYS A 256 -9.95 5.58 -16.27
N LYS A 257 -8.69 5.65 -16.68
CA LYS A 257 -8.02 6.93 -16.95
C LYS A 257 -8.40 7.45 -18.32
#